data_AF-A0A8X6RV44-F1
#
_entry.id   AF-A0A8X6RV44-F1
#
_cell.length_a   1.000
_cell.length_b   1.000
_cell.length_c   1.000
_cell.angle_alpha   90.00
_cell.angle_beta   90.00
_cell.angle_gamma   90.00
#
_symmetry.space_group_name_H-M   'P 1'
#
loop_
_entity.id
_entity.type
_entity.pdbx_description
1 polymer ?
#
loop_
_entity_poly.entity_id
_entity_poly.type
_entity_poly.pdbx_seq_one_letter_code
_entity_poly.pdbx_strand_id
1 'polypeptide(L)'
;MLRPKVLTLVWGGSLERELSAQSDDNCLDSARDWCQIDVTSPLPSHPKFPFTGNPGIKVCIGDSGDPLEYFNLFLDDEMFSFIVEETNRYAESFFENTELTPASRALKWKNANKEEMKRFIALLLLQGVVQKPVEKWF
;
A
#
# COMPACT_ATOMS: atom_id res chain seq x y z
N MET A 1 5.60 7.81 -38.87
CA MET A 1 5.68 8.66 -37.66
C MET A 1 4.89 7.95 -36.57
N LEU A 2 5.59 7.25 -35.68
CA LEU A 2 5.02 6.28 -34.73
C LEU A 2 4.80 6.96 -33.38
N ARG A 3 3.58 6.85 -32.82
CA ARG A 3 3.34 7.14 -31.39
C ARG A 3 3.65 5.88 -30.57
N PRO A 4 4.28 6.00 -29.40
CA PRO A 4 4.51 4.88 -28.50
C PRO A 4 3.20 4.49 -27.80
N LYS A 5 2.84 3.20 -27.87
CA LYS A 5 1.88 2.56 -26.96
C LYS A 5 2.65 2.13 -25.71
N VAL A 6 2.21 2.54 -24.52
CA VAL A 6 2.70 1.97 -23.26
C VAL A 6 1.63 1.01 -22.74
N LEU A 7 2.07 -0.18 -22.35
CA LEU A 7 1.29 -1.35 -21.99
C LEU A 7 0.70 -1.31 -20.56
N THR A 8 -0.35 -2.12 -20.43
CA THR A 8 -1.19 -2.55 -19.30
C THR A 8 -0.50 -3.01 -18.02
N LEU A 9 -1.26 -2.92 -16.92
CA LEU A 9 -1.22 -3.90 -15.82
C LEU A 9 -2.61 -4.49 -15.59
N VAL A 10 -2.70 -5.81 -15.69
CA VAL A 10 -3.84 -6.66 -15.32
C VAL A 10 -3.50 -7.24 -13.95
N TRP A 11 -4.43 -7.12 -12.99
CA TRP A 11 -4.41 -7.95 -11.78
C TRP A 11 -5.78 -8.62 -11.64
N GLY A 12 -5.83 -9.90 -12.03
CA GLY A 12 -6.95 -10.78 -11.78
C GLY A 12 -6.51 -11.82 -10.77
N GLY A 13 -7.07 -11.77 -9.56
CA GLY A 13 -6.79 -12.70 -8.49
C GLY A 13 -7.89 -12.64 -7.45
N SER A 14 -8.80 -13.61 -7.54
CA SER A 14 -9.98 -13.82 -6.71
C SER A 14 -9.63 -13.98 -5.23
N LEU A 15 -10.19 -13.13 -4.36
CA LEU A 15 -10.35 -13.40 -2.92
C LEU A 15 -11.47 -12.51 -2.36
N GLU A 16 -12.72 -12.80 -2.73
CA GLU A 16 -13.88 -12.30 -1.99
C GLU A 16 -14.11 -13.24 -0.79
N ARG A 17 -13.58 -12.86 0.39
CA ARG A 17 -14.13 -13.34 1.66
C ARG A 17 -14.98 -12.23 2.27
N GLU A 18 -16.19 -12.64 2.60
CA GLU A 18 -17.33 -11.85 3.02
C GLU A 18 -17.04 -11.01 4.28
N LEU A 19 -17.15 -9.69 4.14
CA LEU A 19 -17.44 -8.78 5.24
C LEU A 19 -18.83 -8.20 4.99
N SER A 20 -19.85 -8.85 5.54
CA SER A 20 -21.22 -8.37 5.48
C SER A 20 -21.42 -7.20 6.45
N ALA A 21 -21.21 -5.98 5.95
CA ALA A 21 -21.85 -4.79 6.49
C ALA A 21 -22.72 -4.22 5.35
N GLN A 22 -24.03 -4.17 5.56
CA GLN A 22 -24.94 -3.50 4.63
C GLN A 22 -24.54 -2.02 4.54
N SER A 23 -23.78 -1.72 3.49
CA SER A 23 -23.47 -0.38 3.03
C SER A 23 -24.24 -0.21 1.72
N ASP A 24 -24.92 0.92 1.57
CA ASP A 24 -25.69 1.23 0.37
C ASP A 24 -24.73 1.55 -0.79
N ASP A 25 -24.15 0.49 -1.36
CA ASP A 25 -22.98 0.51 -2.26
C ASP A 25 -23.28 0.93 -3.71
N ASN A 26 -24.49 1.39 -4.02
CA ASN A 26 -24.88 1.78 -5.38
C ASN A 26 -24.25 3.11 -5.87
N CYS A 27 -23.41 3.78 -5.07
CA CYS A 27 -22.81 5.08 -5.45
C CYS A 27 -21.40 4.97 -6.05
N LEU A 28 -20.67 3.87 -5.83
CA LEU A 28 -19.26 3.77 -6.23
C LEU A 28 -19.05 3.30 -7.67
N ASP A 29 -20.07 2.72 -8.32
CA ASP A 29 -19.95 2.24 -9.70
C ASP A 29 -19.65 3.37 -10.68
N SER A 30 -20.24 4.56 -10.49
CA SER A 30 -19.96 5.71 -11.35
C SER A 30 -18.57 6.31 -11.14
N ALA A 31 -17.91 6.06 -10.00
CA ALA A 31 -16.56 6.58 -9.73
C ALA A 31 -15.47 5.88 -10.54
N ARG A 32 -15.79 4.74 -11.18
CA ARG A 32 -14.85 3.92 -11.97
C ARG A 32 -14.89 4.23 -13.47
N ASP A 33 -15.74 5.14 -13.90
CA ASP A 33 -15.84 5.55 -15.30
C ASP A 33 -14.72 6.51 -15.67
N TRP A 34 -13.63 5.95 -16.19
CA TRP A 34 -12.53 6.71 -16.76
C TRP A 34 -12.97 7.39 -18.05
N CYS A 35 -13.01 8.73 -18.05
CA CYS A 35 -13.30 9.51 -19.25
C CYS A 35 -12.01 10.09 -19.87
N GLN A 36 -11.99 10.16 -21.20
CA GLN A 36 -10.88 10.78 -21.93
C GLN A 36 -10.98 12.30 -21.79
N ILE A 37 -9.94 12.92 -21.23
CA ILE A 37 -9.88 14.38 -21.05
C ILE A 37 -9.41 15.03 -22.36
N ASP A 38 -10.24 15.90 -22.94
CA ASP A 38 -9.84 16.80 -24.02
C ASP A 38 -9.15 18.04 -23.42
N VAL A 39 -7.83 18.11 -23.55
CA VAL A 39 -6.96 19.17 -23.01
C VAL A 39 -7.20 20.52 -23.70
N THR A 40 -7.90 20.54 -24.84
CA THR A 40 -8.24 21.78 -25.57
C THR A 40 -9.55 22.43 -25.12
N SER A 41 -10.35 21.73 -24.31
CA SER A 41 -11.59 22.24 -23.72
C SER A 41 -11.33 22.78 -22.30
N PRO A 42 -11.88 23.96 -21.93
CA PRO A 42 -11.80 24.43 -20.55
C PRO A 42 -12.56 23.46 -19.64
N LEU A 43 -11.83 22.79 -18.75
CA LEU A 43 -12.43 21.84 -17.81
C LEU A 43 -13.37 22.57 -16.85
N PRO A 44 -14.57 22.02 -16.57
CA PRO A 44 -15.43 22.55 -15.53
C PRO A 44 -14.67 22.54 -14.19
N SER A 45 -14.81 23.61 -13.42
CA SER A 45 -14.23 23.69 -12.08
C SER A 45 -14.65 22.47 -11.27
N HIS A 46 -13.68 21.82 -10.62
CA HIS A 46 -13.95 20.64 -9.80
C HIS A 46 -15.04 20.96 -8.76
N PRO A 47 -16.03 20.07 -8.56
CA PRO A 47 -17.00 20.24 -7.49
C PRO A 47 -16.26 20.37 -6.15
N LYS A 48 -16.61 21.40 -5.38
CA LYS A 48 -16.07 21.56 -4.02
C LYS A 48 -16.91 20.72 -3.08
N PHE A 49 -16.29 19.72 -2.46
CA PHE A 49 -16.90 18.92 -1.41
C PHE A 49 -16.43 19.43 -0.05
N PRO A 50 -17.18 20.32 0.62
CA PRO A 50 -16.79 20.78 1.95
C PRO A 50 -16.81 19.62 2.94
N PHE A 51 -15.81 19.56 3.82
CA PHE A 51 -15.81 18.59 4.91
C PHE A 51 -16.94 18.93 5.89
N THR A 52 -17.91 18.02 6.04
CA THR A 52 -19.06 18.16 6.95
C THR A 52 -18.91 17.36 8.23
N GLY A 53 -17.82 16.62 8.38
CA GLY A 53 -17.57 15.81 9.56
C GLY A 53 -17.12 16.65 10.76
N ASN A 54 -17.19 16.05 11.95
CA ASN A 54 -16.53 16.62 13.12
C ASN A 54 -15.02 16.39 13.00
N PRO A 55 -14.20 17.45 13.01
CA PRO A 55 -12.75 17.30 12.99
C PRO A 55 -12.24 16.75 14.32
N GLY A 56 -11.08 16.09 14.28
CA GLY A 56 -10.41 15.55 15.47
C GLY A 56 -10.30 14.02 15.46
N ILE A 57 -9.61 13.52 16.49
CA ILE A 57 -9.45 12.09 16.74
C ILE A 57 -10.80 11.51 17.16
N LYS A 58 -11.21 10.44 16.47
CA LYS A 58 -12.48 9.75 16.72
C LYS A 58 -12.31 8.46 17.53
N VAL A 59 -11.08 8.09 17.86
CA VAL A 59 -10.73 6.87 18.59
C VAL A 59 -10.28 7.24 20.01
N CYS A 60 -10.64 6.40 20.97
CA CYS A 60 -10.18 6.57 22.35
C CYS A 60 -8.71 6.10 22.42
N ILE A 61 -7.79 7.05 22.54
CA ILE A 61 -6.37 6.80 22.77
C ILE A 61 -6.11 7.16 24.23
N GLY A 62 -5.19 6.45 24.91
CA GLY A 62 -4.82 6.85 26.26
C GLY A 62 -4.24 8.26 26.26
N ASP A 63 -4.35 8.98 27.39
CA ASP A 63 -3.66 10.27 27.59
C ASP A 63 -2.13 10.13 27.66
N SER A 64 -1.55 9.02 27.16
CA SER A 64 -0.14 8.68 27.26
C SER A 64 0.74 9.53 26.35
N GLY A 65 0.18 10.10 25.27
CA GLY A 65 0.95 10.84 24.27
C GLY A 65 2.01 10.00 23.56
N ASP A 66 1.92 8.67 23.64
CA ASP A 66 2.89 7.75 23.05
C ASP A 66 2.70 7.67 21.52
N PRO A 67 3.67 8.12 20.70
CA PRO A 67 3.58 8.02 19.23
C PRO A 67 3.33 6.61 18.72
N LEU A 68 3.73 5.57 19.47
CA LEU A 68 3.51 4.19 19.09
C LEU A 68 2.03 3.79 19.16
N GLU A 69 1.25 4.34 20.10
CA GLU A 69 -0.20 4.11 20.16
C GLU A 69 -0.88 4.62 18.89
N TYR A 70 -0.52 5.83 18.43
CA TYR A 70 -1.06 6.40 17.20
C TYR A 70 -0.65 5.61 15.96
N PHE A 71 0.60 5.13 15.92
CA PHE A 71 1.09 4.29 14.84
C PHE A 71 0.28 2.97 14.73
N ASN A 72 0.02 2.33 15.86
CA ASN A 72 -0.71 1.06 15.92
C ASN A 72 -2.19 1.20 15.53
N LEU A 73 -2.76 2.41 15.45
CA LEU A 73 -4.10 2.62 14.88
C LEU A 73 -4.18 2.32 13.37
N PHE A 74 -3.04 2.42 12.68
CA PHE A 74 -2.96 2.19 11.24
C PHE A 74 -2.28 0.86 10.91
N LEU A 75 -1.26 0.50 11.68
CA LEU A 75 -0.46 -0.71 11.50
C LEU A 75 -0.48 -1.51 12.80
N ASP A 76 -1.59 -2.18 13.05
CA ASP A 76 -1.76 -3.09 14.18
C ASP A 76 -1.10 -4.45 13.94
N ASP A 77 -1.15 -5.31 14.95
CA ASP A 77 -0.58 -6.66 14.88
C ASP A 77 -1.26 -7.56 13.83
N GLU A 78 -2.53 -7.32 13.50
CA GLU A 78 -3.25 -8.07 12.47
C GLU A 78 -2.73 -7.68 11.09
N MET A 79 -2.60 -6.39 10.82
CA MET A 79 -1.99 -5.86 9.61
C MET A 79 -0.56 -6.38 9.42
N PHE A 80 0.26 -6.41 10.47
CA PHE A 80 1.59 -7.01 10.39
C PHE A 80 1.54 -8.52 10.13
N SER A 81 0.58 -9.24 10.73
CA SER A 81 0.41 -10.68 10.47
C SER A 81 0.06 -10.92 9.00
N PHE A 82 -0.87 -10.13 8.45
CA PHE A 82 -1.29 -10.20 7.06
C PHE A 82 -0.12 -9.92 6.10
N ILE A 83 0.64 -8.84 6.31
CA ILE A 83 1.80 -8.51 5.46
C ILE A 83 2.85 -9.63 5.49
N VAL A 84 3.11 -10.21 6.66
CA VAL A 84 4.07 -11.31 6.82
C VAL A 84 3.61 -12.57 6.10
N GLU A 85 2.34 -12.94 6.26
CA GLU A 85 1.74 -14.07 5.54
C GLU A 85 1.90 -13.90 4.03
N GLU A 86 1.60 -12.70 3.52
CA GLU A 86 1.66 -12.42 2.09
C GLU A 86 3.06 -12.36 1.51
N THR A 87 3.99 -11.83 2.28
CA THR A 87 5.40 -11.83 1.91
C THR A 87 5.94 -13.26 1.79
N ASN A 88 5.57 -14.12 2.74
CA ASN A 88 6.01 -15.52 2.76
C ASN A 88 5.34 -16.33 1.64
N ARG A 89 4.03 -16.16 1.44
CA ARG A 89 3.30 -16.82 0.35
C ARG A 89 3.84 -16.44 -1.02
N TYR A 90 4.18 -15.17 -1.21
CA TYR A 90 4.83 -14.73 -2.44
C TYR A 90 6.20 -15.40 -2.62
N ALA A 91 7.01 -15.50 -1.56
CA ALA A 91 8.30 -16.16 -1.64
C ALA A 91 8.15 -17.64 -2.04
N GLU A 92 7.20 -18.37 -1.44
CA GLU A 92 6.88 -19.76 -1.81
C GLU A 92 6.54 -19.86 -3.30
N SER A 93 5.60 -19.05 -3.77
CA SER A 93 5.22 -19.00 -5.19
C SER A 93 6.41 -18.66 -6.09
N PHE A 94 7.29 -17.76 -5.67
CA PHE A 94 8.49 -17.41 -6.42
C PHE A 94 9.45 -18.61 -6.57
N PHE A 95 9.66 -19.39 -5.51
CA PHE A 95 10.53 -20.58 -5.56
C PHE A 95 9.94 -21.72 -6.39
N GLU A 96 8.63 -21.89 -6.37
CA GLU A 96 7.96 -22.91 -7.19
C GLU A 96 8.05 -22.61 -8.68
N ASN A 97 8.06 -21.32 -9.05
CA ASN A 97 7.95 -20.87 -10.44
C ASN A 97 9.28 -20.37 -11.06
N THR A 98 10.39 -20.40 -10.31
CA THR A 98 11.67 -19.83 -10.76
C THR A 98 12.82 -20.80 -10.60
N GLU A 99 13.54 -21.08 -11.69
CA GLU A 99 14.82 -21.79 -11.63
C GLU A 99 15.93 -20.85 -11.16
N LEU A 100 16.59 -21.21 -10.06
CA LEU A 100 17.65 -20.38 -9.45
C LEU A 100 19.02 -20.96 -9.73
N THR A 101 19.98 -20.06 -10.03
CA THR A 101 21.38 -20.44 -10.06
C THR A 101 21.92 -20.68 -8.63
N PRO A 102 22.95 -21.53 -8.44
CA PRO A 102 23.53 -21.79 -7.12
C PRO A 102 24.08 -20.54 -6.41
N ALA A 103 24.40 -19.48 -7.16
CA ALA A 103 24.87 -18.20 -6.62
C ALA A 103 23.73 -17.25 -6.22
N SER A 104 22.47 -17.62 -6.48
CA SER A 104 21.32 -16.76 -6.20
C SER A 104 21.19 -16.47 -4.71
N ARG A 105 21.03 -15.19 -4.37
CA ARG A 105 20.73 -14.76 -2.99
C ARG A 105 19.39 -15.28 -2.50
N ALA A 106 18.45 -15.55 -3.41
CA ALA A 106 17.13 -16.08 -3.06
C ALA A 106 17.23 -17.44 -2.36
N LEU A 107 18.25 -18.25 -2.65
CA LEU A 107 18.47 -19.53 -1.96
C LEU A 107 18.73 -19.38 -0.44
N LYS A 108 19.02 -18.18 0.04
CA LYS A 108 19.21 -17.87 1.47
C LYS A 108 17.96 -17.29 2.13
N TRP A 109 16.83 -17.26 1.41
CA TRP A 109 15.57 -16.77 1.95
C TRP A 109 15.16 -17.52 3.22
N LYS A 110 14.58 -16.77 4.14
CA LYS A 110 13.94 -17.27 5.35
C LYS A 110 12.61 -16.57 5.47
N ASN A 111 11.60 -17.28 5.95
CA ASN A 111 10.29 -16.70 6.16
C ASN A 111 10.40 -15.50 7.11
N ALA A 112 9.81 -14.39 6.69
CA ALA A 112 9.69 -13.20 7.49
C ALA A 112 8.83 -13.48 8.73
N ASN A 113 9.12 -12.77 9.81
CA ASN A 113 8.26 -12.73 10.99
C ASN A 113 7.84 -11.30 11.32
N LYS A 114 6.90 -11.16 12.26
CA LYS A 114 6.35 -9.85 12.65
C LYS A 114 7.39 -8.89 13.19
N GLU A 115 8.34 -9.38 13.99
CA GLU A 115 9.37 -8.53 14.58
C GLU A 115 10.34 -7.98 13.51
N GLU A 116 10.70 -8.82 12.54
CA GLU A 116 11.50 -8.39 11.39
C GLU A 116 10.74 -7.39 10.52
N MET A 117 9.45 -7.62 10.28
CA MET A 117 8.61 -6.72 9.48
C MET A 117 8.42 -5.36 10.17
N LYS A 118 8.17 -5.35 11.49
CA LYS A 118 8.10 -4.12 12.29
C LYS A 118 9.41 -3.32 12.20
N ARG A 119 10.57 -3.99 12.33
CA ARG A 119 11.89 -3.35 12.19
C ARG A 119 12.11 -2.81 10.78
N PHE A 120 11.70 -3.56 9.75
CA PHE A 120 11.80 -3.12 8.37
C PHE A 120 11.00 -1.83 8.12
N ILE A 121 9.73 -1.79 8.55
CA ILE A 121 8.90 -0.58 8.44
C ILE A 121 9.49 0.58 9.24
N ALA A 122 10.00 0.33 10.46
CA ALA A 122 10.66 1.37 11.26
C ALA A 122 11.89 1.96 10.54
N LEU A 123 12.67 1.13 9.84
CA LEU A 123 13.80 1.60 9.02
C LEU A 123 13.34 2.45 7.83
N LEU A 124 12.23 2.10 7.16
CA LEU A 124 11.66 2.91 6.08
C LEU A 124 11.20 4.29 6.57
N LEU A 125 10.52 4.33 7.72
CA LEU A 125 10.13 5.59 8.35
C LEU A 125 11.36 6.43 8.71
N LEU A 126 12.39 5.80 9.28
CA LEU A 126 13.64 6.49 9.61
C LEU A 126 14.32 7.08 8.37
N GLN A 127 14.28 6.39 7.23
CA GLN A 127 14.81 6.91 5.96
C GLN A 127 14.02 8.11 5.43
N GLY A 128 12.72 8.18 5.70
CA GLY A 128 11.90 9.35 5.37
C GLY A 128 12.17 10.56 6.26
N VAL A 129 12.55 10.32 7.52
CA VAL A 129 12.85 11.38 8.51
C VAL A 129 14.28 11.90 8.36
N VAL A 130 15.25 10.99 8.20
CA VAL A 130 16.67 11.34 8.13
C VAL A 130 17.05 11.66 6.69
N GLN A 131 17.22 12.94 6.39
CA GLN A 131 17.76 13.39 5.11
C GLN A 131 19.24 12.98 5.01
N LYS A 132 19.53 12.08 4.08
CA LYS A 132 20.93 11.74 3.75
C LYS A 132 21.50 12.78 2.78
N PRO A 133 22.78 13.15 2.94
CA PRO A 133 23.43 14.05 1.99
C PRO A 133 23.45 13.42 0.61
N VAL A 134 23.39 14.26 -0.42
CA VAL A 134 23.53 13.83 -1.80
C VAL A 134 24.95 13.29 -1.99
N GLU A 135 25.08 11.97 -2.14
CA GLU A 135 26.38 11.36 -2.42
C GLU A 135 26.82 11.78 -3.83
N LYS A 136 27.92 12.54 -3.89
CA LYS A 136 28.64 12.76 -5.14
C LYS A 136 29.49 11.52 -5.38
N TRP A 137 29.08 10.70 -6.34
CA TRP A 137 29.91 9.64 -6.87
C TRP A 137 31.12 10.28 -7.56
N PHE A 138 32.33 10.00 -7.06
CA PHE A 138 33.60 10.40 -7.65
C PHE A 138 34.05 9.38 -8.70
#